data_AF-A0A0E9LTT8-F1
#
_entry.id   AF-A0A0E9LTT8-F1
#
_cell.length_a   1.000
_cell.length_b   1.000
_cell.length_c   1.000
_cell.angle_alpha   90.00
_cell.angle_beta   90.00
_cell.angle_gamma   90.00
#
_symmetry.space_group_name_H-M   'P 1'
#
loop_
_entity.id
_entity.type
_entity.pdbx_description
1 polymer ?
#
loop_
_entity_poly.entity_id
_entity_poly.type
_entity_poly.pdbx_seq_one_letter_code
_entity_poly.pdbx_strand_id
1 'polypeptide(L)'
;MQAKGNLIKMKSSVDNDRQVVYRLSLGQAEINMNDCLGKRVKFSFTGTIHCISCGKVTRKSFAQGFCFNCMQTAPEAEDCVLRPALCKAHLGIARDMAYAQAHCLKPHFVYLANTGEVKVGVTRQSQIPTGGWTRALLPR
;
A
#
# COMPACT_ATOMS: atom_id res chain seq x y z
N MET A 1 20.05 -7.52 -18.61
CA MET A 1 20.04 -6.81 -17.31
C MET A 1 19.91 -7.86 -16.21
N GLN A 2 20.77 -7.85 -15.21
CA GLN A 2 20.69 -8.77 -14.06
C GLN A 2 20.72 -7.94 -12.78
N ALA A 3 19.75 -8.15 -11.90
CA ALA A 3 19.67 -7.48 -10.61
C ALA A 3 19.22 -8.49 -9.55
N LYS A 4 19.67 -8.30 -8.32
CA LYS A 4 19.36 -9.17 -7.17
C LYS A 4 19.12 -8.30 -5.95
N GLY A 5 18.10 -8.63 -5.17
CA GLY A 5 17.78 -7.92 -3.94
C GLY A 5 16.38 -8.26 -3.45
N ASN A 6 15.98 -7.58 -2.38
CA ASN A 6 14.61 -7.69 -1.87
C ASN A 6 13.66 -6.97 -2.81
N LEU A 7 12.61 -7.68 -3.20
CA LEU A 7 11.54 -7.14 -4.03
C LEU A 7 10.62 -6.31 -3.13
N ILE A 8 10.48 -5.02 -3.46
CA ILE A 8 9.51 -4.13 -2.81
C ILE A 8 8.43 -3.70 -3.80
N LYS A 9 7.32 -3.16 -3.28
CA LYS A 9 6.19 -2.71 -4.09
C LYS A 9 6.67 -1.75 -5.19
N MET A 10 6.28 -2.06 -6.42
CA MET A 10 6.60 -1.26 -7.60
C MET A 10 6.03 0.15 -7.46
N LYS A 11 6.83 1.15 -7.82
CA LYS A 11 6.39 2.55 -7.86
C LYS A 11 5.84 2.86 -9.24
N SER A 12 4.78 3.66 -9.29
CA SER A 12 4.23 4.21 -10.52
C SER A 12 4.28 5.74 -10.48
N SER A 13 4.63 6.33 -11.60
CA SER A 13 4.55 7.78 -11.84
C SER A 13 4.00 8.04 -13.23
N VAL A 14 3.46 9.24 -13.47
CA VAL A 14 3.07 9.67 -14.82
C VAL A 14 4.16 10.58 -15.37
N ASP A 15 4.59 10.35 -16.62
CA ASP A 15 5.56 11.21 -17.29
C ASP A 15 4.90 12.41 -17.99
N ASN A 16 5.72 13.26 -18.63
CA ASN A 16 5.25 14.45 -19.33
C ASN A 16 4.33 14.13 -20.52
N ASP A 17 4.48 12.94 -21.11
CA ASP A 17 3.69 12.45 -22.24
C ASP A 17 2.41 11.75 -21.78
N ARG A 18 2.06 11.86 -20.49
CA ARG A 18 0.89 11.25 -19.85
C ARG A 18 0.92 9.72 -19.87
N GLN A 19 2.09 9.11 -19.97
CA GLN A 19 2.27 7.67 -19.89
C GLN A 19 2.62 7.26 -18.47
N VAL A 20 2.14 6.07 -18.07
CA VAL A 20 2.44 5.51 -16.75
C VAL A 20 3.79 4.81 -16.80
N VAL A 21 4.72 5.28 -15.99
CA VAL A 21 6.06 4.72 -15.81
C VAL A 21 6.10 3.86 -14.56
N TYR A 22 6.47 2.60 -14.75
CA TYR A 22 6.59 1.61 -13.68
C TYR A 22 8.06 1.37 -13.33
N ARG A 23 8.44 1.62 -12.07
CA ARG A 23 9.80 1.39 -11.55
C ARG A 23 9.80 0.25 -10.54
N LEU A 24 10.51 -0.82 -10.86
CA LEU A 24 10.74 -1.95 -9.98
C LEU A 24 12.00 -1.72 -9.16
N SER A 25 11.85 -1.57 -7.85
CA SER A 25 12.97 -1.49 -6.93
C SER A 25 13.34 -2.89 -6.43
N LEU A 26 14.60 -3.28 -6.65
CA LEU A 26 15.15 -4.58 -6.26
C LEU A 26 16.48 -4.35 -5.53
N GLY A 27 16.44 -4.33 -4.20
CA GLY A 27 17.59 -3.92 -3.39
C GLY A 27 17.99 -2.47 -3.69
N GLN A 28 19.22 -2.28 -4.16
CA GLN A 28 19.74 -0.95 -4.55
C GLN A 28 19.47 -0.60 -6.02
N ALA A 29 18.98 -1.54 -6.83
CA ALA A 29 18.68 -1.29 -8.23
C ALA A 29 17.24 -0.80 -8.39
N GLU A 30 17.04 0.20 -9.24
CA GLU A 30 15.72 0.61 -9.72
C GLU A 30 15.65 0.36 -11.23
N ILE A 31 14.72 -0.49 -11.65
CA ILE A 31 14.58 -0.94 -13.03
C ILE A 31 13.31 -0.32 -13.61
N ASN A 32 13.45 0.40 -14.73
CA ASN A 32 12.30 0.85 -15.50
C ASN A 32 11.65 -0.35 -16.21
N MET A 33 10.46 -0.70 -15.79
CA MET A 33 9.72 -1.85 -16.32
C MET A 33 9.14 -1.57 -17.71
N ASN A 34 8.91 -0.30 -18.05
CA ASN A 34 8.42 0.09 -19.38
C ASN A 34 9.41 -0.32 -20.48
N ASP A 35 10.71 -0.24 -20.20
CA ASP A 35 11.76 -0.65 -21.15
C ASP A 35 11.82 -2.17 -21.35
N CYS A 36 11.15 -2.92 -20.49
CA CYS A 36 11.07 -4.38 -20.54
C CYS A 36 9.82 -4.89 -21.29
N LEU A 37 8.94 -3.99 -21.75
CA LEU A 37 7.78 -4.36 -22.56
C LEU A 37 8.24 -5.04 -23.86
N GLY A 38 7.58 -6.15 -24.23
CA GLY A 38 7.94 -6.97 -25.39
C GLY A 38 9.20 -7.83 -25.23
N LYS A 39 9.90 -7.76 -24.10
CA LYS A 39 11.10 -8.58 -23.82
C LYS A 39 10.76 -9.77 -22.91
N ARG A 40 11.54 -10.85 -22.98
CA ARG A 40 11.42 -11.97 -22.04
C ARG A 40 12.08 -11.59 -20.71
N VAL A 41 11.29 -11.59 -19.63
CA VAL A 41 11.77 -11.34 -18.26
C VAL A 41 11.74 -12.66 -17.49
N LYS A 42 12.81 -12.95 -16.75
CA LYS A 42 12.90 -14.12 -15.88
C LYS A 42 13.14 -13.68 -14.44
N PHE A 43 12.30 -14.16 -13.53
CA PHE A 43 12.50 -14.01 -12.09
C PHE A 43 12.96 -15.34 -11.49
N SER A 44 13.95 -15.28 -10.61
CA SER A 44 14.45 -16.44 -9.88
C SER A 44 14.45 -16.11 -8.39
N PHE A 45 13.71 -16.89 -7.60
CA PHE A 45 13.71 -16.75 -6.15
C PHE A 45 14.97 -17.37 -5.56
N THR A 46 15.70 -16.62 -4.73
CA THR A 46 16.99 -17.05 -4.19
C THR A 46 16.87 -17.93 -2.95
N GLY A 47 15.65 -18.20 -2.47
CA GLY A 47 15.42 -18.95 -1.23
C GLY A 47 15.53 -18.13 0.05
N THR A 48 15.83 -16.83 -0.05
CA THR A 48 16.03 -15.94 1.10
C THR A 48 14.89 -14.94 1.17
N ILE A 49 14.27 -14.82 2.34
CA ILE A 49 13.26 -13.82 2.63
C ILE A 49 13.82 -12.89 3.70
N HIS A 50 13.63 -11.60 3.55
CA HIS A 50 14.01 -10.62 4.55
C HIS A 50 12.76 -9.95 5.10
N CYS A 51 12.70 -9.80 6.43
CA CYS A 51 11.62 -9.05 7.06
C CYS A 51 11.64 -7.58 6.61
N ILE A 52 10.50 -7.05 6.17
CA ILE A 52 10.41 -5.65 5.72
C ILE A 52 10.63 -4.64 6.85
N SER A 53 10.33 -5.00 8.10
CA SER A 53 10.52 -4.11 9.26
C SER A 53 11.93 -4.19 9.86
N CYS A 54 12.47 -5.41 10.07
CA CYS A 54 13.75 -5.57 10.77
C CYS A 54 14.91 -6.06 9.89
N GLY A 55 14.69 -6.37 8.62
CA GLY A 55 15.71 -6.82 7.68
C GLY A 55 16.26 -8.24 7.92
N LYS A 56 15.89 -8.89 9.02
CA LYS A 56 16.36 -10.24 9.38
C LYS A 56 15.97 -11.26 8.30
N VAL A 57 16.88 -12.18 8.04
CA VAL A 57 16.62 -13.33 7.17
C VAL A 57 15.64 -14.27 7.85
N THR A 58 14.58 -14.65 7.14
CA THR A 58 13.57 -15.60 7.60
C THR A 58 13.34 -16.68 6.56
N ARG A 59 12.88 -17.85 7.01
CA ARG A 59 12.42 -18.92 6.12
C ARG A 59 10.98 -18.73 5.66
N LYS A 60 10.19 -17.97 6.42
CA LYS A 60 8.77 -17.71 6.19
C LYS A 60 8.48 -16.23 6.39
N SER A 61 7.64 -15.65 5.53
CA SER A 61 7.07 -14.32 5.71
C SER A 61 5.63 -14.43 6.22
N PHE A 62 5.26 -13.50 7.09
CA PHE A 62 3.90 -13.32 7.59
C PHE A 62 3.40 -11.91 7.24
N ALA A 63 2.08 -11.72 7.16
CA ALA A 63 1.44 -10.41 6.98
C ALA A 63 2.11 -9.49 5.92
N GLN A 64 2.34 -10.00 4.70
CA GLN A 64 2.97 -9.26 3.58
C GLN A 64 4.48 -8.96 3.71
N GLY A 65 5.23 -9.72 4.51
CA GLY A 65 6.71 -9.65 4.48
C GLY A 65 7.39 -9.49 5.84
N PHE A 66 6.67 -9.67 6.94
CA PHE A 66 7.25 -9.61 8.28
C PHE A 66 7.76 -10.97 8.77
N CYS A 67 8.72 -10.95 9.69
CA CYS A 67 9.03 -12.11 10.52
C CYS A 67 7.96 -12.30 11.60
N PHE A 68 7.92 -13.47 12.24
CA PHE A 68 6.92 -13.79 13.27
C PHE A 68 6.91 -12.77 14.43
N ASN A 69 8.09 -12.29 14.84
CA ASN A 69 8.19 -11.27 15.89
C ASN A 69 7.62 -9.93 15.43
N CYS A 70 8.05 -9.44 14.26
CA CYS A 70 7.55 -8.17 13.71
C CYS A 70 6.06 -8.23 13.37
N MET A 71 5.51 -9.38 12.97
CA MET A 71 4.07 -9.51 12.77
C MET A 71 3.29 -9.22 14.06
N GLN A 72 3.81 -9.64 15.21
CA GLN A 72 3.16 -9.43 16.51
C GLN A 72 3.40 -8.04 17.08
N THR A 73 4.54 -7.41 16.78
CA THR A 73 4.93 -6.15 17.42
C THR A 73 4.80 -4.92 16.52
N ALA A 74 4.98 -5.05 15.20
CA ALA A 74 4.95 -3.90 14.31
C ALA A 74 3.53 -3.32 14.22
N PRO A 75 3.39 -1.98 14.25
CA PRO A 75 2.09 -1.34 14.12
C PRO A 75 1.51 -1.50 12.70
N GLU A 76 2.38 -1.57 11.69
CA GLU A 76 2.00 -1.87 10.29
C GLU A 76 1.40 -3.28 10.10
N ALA A 77 1.63 -4.19 11.05
CA ALA A 77 1.12 -5.55 11.04
C ALA A 77 -0.01 -5.76 12.06
N GLU A 78 -0.60 -4.69 12.57
CA GLU A 78 -1.75 -4.77 13.48
C GLU A 78 -2.98 -5.37 12.77
N ASP A 79 -3.81 -6.11 13.50
CA ASP A 79 -4.97 -6.82 12.94
C ASP A 79 -5.94 -5.90 12.19
N CYS A 80 -6.00 -4.63 12.60
CA CYS A 80 -6.84 -3.61 11.99
C CYS A 80 -6.49 -3.33 10.51
N VAL A 81 -5.25 -3.63 10.08
CA VAL A 81 -4.80 -3.45 8.70
C VAL A 81 -5.50 -4.42 7.76
N LEU A 82 -5.72 -5.67 8.20
CA LEU A 82 -6.46 -6.68 7.43
C LEU A 82 -7.96 -6.67 7.74
N ARG A 83 -8.33 -6.31 8.97
CA ARG A 83 -9.71 -6.32 9.47
C ARG A 83 -10.04 -4.96 10.08
N PRO A 84 -10.37 -3.94 9.26
CA PRO A 84 -10.63 -2.58 9.76
C PRO A 84 -11.68 -2.51 10.86
N ALA A 85 -12.67 -3.42 10.85
CA ALA A 85 -13.71 -3.51 11.88
C ALA A 85 -13.20 -3.80 13.30
N LEU A 86 -11.99 -4.36 13.45
CA LEU A 86 -11.37 -4.64 14.75
C LEU A 86 -10.55 -3.46 15.31
N CYS A 87 -10.47 -2.35 14.58
CA CYS A 87 -9.66 -1.21 14.99
C CYS A 87 -10.24 -0.52 16.25
N LYS A 88 -9.45 -0.50 17.33
CA LYS A 88 -9.79 0.19 18.58
C LYS A 88 -9.03 1.51 18.77
N ALA A 89 -8.35 1.99 17.73
CA ALA A 89 -7.57 3.23 17.80
C ALA A 89 -8.40 4.45 18.23
N HIS A 90 -9.70 4.48 17.87
CA HIS A 90 -10.62 5.55 18.26
C HIS A 90 -10.89 5.59 19.77
N LEU A 91 -10.62 4.49 20.48
CA LEU A 91 -10.69 4.38 21.94
C LEU A 91 -9.33 4.65 22.59
N GLY A 92 -8.32 5.09 21.83
CA GLY A 92 -6.96 5.28 22.34
C GLY A 92 -6.16 3.97 22.50
N ILE A 93 -6.61 2.87 21.88
CA ILE A 93 -5.97 1.55 21.99
C ILE A 93 -5.39 1.14 20.63
N ALA A 94 -4.07 1.16 20.53
CA ALA A 94 -3.31 0.63 19.41
C ALA A 94 -1.90 0.22 19.88
N ARG A 95 -1.19 -0.60 19.08
CA ARG A 95 0.24 -0.90 19.33
C ARG A 95 1.10 0.36 19.34
N ASP A 96 0.79 1.29 18.44
CA ASP A 96 1.42 2.60 18.34
C ASP A 96 0.33 3.64 17.97
N MET A 97 0.09 4.59 18.88
CA MET A 97 -0.93 5.60 18.68
C MET A 97 -0.56 6.64 17.61
N ALA A 98 0.72 6.95 17.43
CA ALA A 98 1.17 7.87 16.39
C ALA A 98 0.94 7.25 15.00
N TYR A 99 1.27 5.96 14.86
CA TYR A 99 0.96 5.22 13.63
C TYR A 99 -0.55 5.13 13.38
N ALA A 100 -1.33 4.81 14.41
CA ALA A 100 -2.78 4.70 14.29
C ALA A 100 -3.44 6.04 13.90
N GLN A 101 -2.96 7.17 14.42
CA GLN A 101 -3.39 8.50 13.99
C GLN A 101 -3.02 8.79 12.52
N ALA A 102 -1.85 8.32 12.09
CA ALA A 102 -1.37 8.50 10.72
C ALA A 102 -2.04 7.57 9.68
N HIS A 103 -2.64 6.44 10.07
CA HIS A 103 -3.16 5.46 9.12
C HIS A 103 -4.63 5.05 9.37
N CYS A 104 -5.00 4.79 10.61
CA CYS A 104 -6.33 4.31 11.00
C CYS A 104 -7.32 5.48 11.14
N LEU A 105 -6.95 6.48 11.95
CA LEU A 105 -7.80 7.63 12.31
C LEU A 105 -7.69 8.76 11.27
N LYS A 106 -7.91 8.41 10.01
CA LYS A 106 -8.02 9.40 8.93
C LYS A 106 -9.48 9.75 8.68
N PRO A 107 -9.77 10.97 8.19
CA PRO A 107 -11.11 11.33 7.81
C PRO A 107 -11.60 10.45 6.65
N HIS A 108 -12.80 9.91 6.81
CA HIS A 108 -13.54 9.20 5.77
C HIS A 108 -14.74 10.04 5.35
N PHE A 109 -15.01 10.07 4.06
CA PHE A 109 -16.13 10.78 3.46
C PHE A 109 -17.18 9.77 3.04
N VAL A 110 -18.42 10.01 3.46
CA VAL A 110 -19.58 9.27 2.97
C VAL A 110 -20.14 10.02 1.76
N TYR A 111 -20.42 9.30 0.68
CA TYR A 111 -21.00 9.88 -0.53
C TYR A 111 -22.18 9.06 -1.03
N LEU A 112 -23.07 9.72 -1.77
CA LEU A 112 -24.16 9.08 -2.50
C LEU A 112 -23.82 9.05 -3.99
N ALA A 113 -23.88 7.87 -4.59
CA ALA A 113 -23.77 7.70 -6.02
C ALA A 113 -25.14 7.39 -6.63
N ASN A 114 -25.51 8.14 -7.67
CA ASN A 114 -26.72 7.91 -8.44
C ASN A 114 -26.37 7.16 -9.74
N THR A 115 -26.46 5.83 -9.71
CA THR A 115 -26.17 4.95 -10.86
C THR A 115 -27.36 4.02 -11.13
N GLY A 116 -28.55 4.61 -11.25
CA GLY A 116 -29.83 3.91 -11.35
C GLY A 116 -30.55 3.81 -10.01
N GLU A 117 -29.86 3.28 -8.99
CA GLU A 117 -30.29 3.32 -7.59
C GLU A 117 -29.29 4.12 -6.74
N VAL A 118 -29.75 4.63 -5.59
CA VAL A 118 -28.91 5.37 -4.64
C VAL A 118 -27.99 4.40 -3.90
N LYS A 119 -26.68 4.56 -4.08
CA LYS A 119 -25.65 3.78 -3.38
C LYS A 119 -24.91 4.67 -2.39
N VAL A 120 -24.75 4.19 -1.15
CA VAL A 120 -23.92 4.84 -0.13
C VAL A 120 -22.51 4.27 -0.21
N GLY A 121 -21.52 5.12 -0.47
CA GLY A 121 -20.11 4.76 -0.51
C GLY A 121 -19.30 5.48 0.57
N VAL A 122 -18.14 4.91 0.91
CA VAL A 122 -17.18 5.51 1.84
C VAL A 122 -15.82 5.62 1.14
N THR A 123 -15.16 6.77 1.21
CA THR A 123 -13.83 6.99 0.62
C THR A 123 -12.91 7.77 1.57
N ARG A 124 -11.60 7.72 1.32
CA ARG A 124 -10.59 8.54 2.02
C ARG A 124 -10.28 9.79 1.21
N GLN A 125 -9.83 10.86 1.87
CA GLN A 125 -9.49 12.14 1.21
C GLN A 125 -8.56 11.97 0.01
N SER A 126 -7.52 11.16 0.16
CA SER A 126 -6.52 10.90 -0.88
C SER A 126 -7.05 10.13 -2.09
N GLN A 127 -8.20 9.48 -1.96
CA GLN A 127 -8.82 8.65 -2.98
C GLN A 127 -10.03 9.34 -3.62
N ILE A 128 -10.31 10.60 -3.26
CA ILE A 128 -11.31 11.39 -3.96
C ILE A 128 -10.75 11.71 -5.35
N PRO A 129 -11.41 11.26 -6.44
CA PRO A 129 -10.95 11.55 -7.79
C PRO A 129 -10.91 13.06 -8.02
N THR A 130 -9.80 13.59 -8.56
CA THR A 130 -9.61 15.00 -8.89
C THR A 130 -10.47 15.51 -10.06
N GLY A 131 -11.43 14.72 -10.56
CA GLY A 131 -12.32 15.09 -11.65
C GLY A 131 -13.81 14.97 -11.29
N GLY A 132 -14.60 15.96 -11.71
CA GLY A 132 -16.07 15.98 -11.84
C GLY A 132 -16.92 15.82 -10.57
N TRP A 133 -16.68 14.77 -9.80
CA TRP A 133 -17.47 14.34 -8.63
C TRP A 133 -17.22 15.19 -7.38
N THR A 134 -16.08 15.88 -7.33
CA THR A 134 -15.62 16.70 -6.19
C THR A 134 -16.52 17.88 -5.87
N ARG A 135 -17.33 18.37 -6.82
CA ARG A 135 -18.17 19.56 -6.59
C ARG A 135 -19.35 19.31 -5.66
N ALA A 136 -19.66 18.06 -5.31
CA ALA A 136 -20.81 17.68 -4.49
C ALA A 136 -20.46 17.38 -3.01
N LEU A 137 -19.18 17.21 -2.65
CA LEU A 137 -18.78 16.63 -1.35
C LEU A 137 -17.97 17.57 -0.46
N LEU A 138 -17.67 18.79 -0.91
CA LEU A 138 -17.06 19.80 -0.07
C LEU A 138 -18.13 20.81 0.36
N PRO A 139 -18.32 21.05 1.69
CA PRO A 139 -19.01 22.26 2.10
C PRO A 139 -18.21 23.46 1.56
N ARG A 140 -18.92 24.48 1.08
CA ARG A 140 -18.32 25.76 0.71
C ARG A 140 -17.54 26.35 1.87
#